data_AF-A0A3D5VH40-F1
#
_entry.id   AF-A0A3D5VH40-F1
#
_cell.length_a   1.000
_cell.length_b   1.000
_cell.length_c   1.000
_cell.angle_alpha   90.00
_cell.angle_beta   90.00
_cell.angle_gamma   90.00
#
_symmetry.space_group_name_H-M   'P 1'
#
loop_
_entity.id
_entity.type
_entity.pdbx_description
1 polymer ?
#
loop_
_entity_poly.entity_id
_entity_poly.type
_entity_poly.pdbx_seq_one_letter_code
_entity_poly.pdbx_strand_id
1 'polypeptide(L)'
;QSPSNGDDYRGLLVDGFDGPPALLASYNPVWYQEFFEKYGFEKQFDRLGFWFDLDEIPEKLIRGVEIAKKRYKFTVRSVDLDNLESEILAIKHITDKSTPEEWPDMISPSLEEVRAEVKKLIPIAVPELVQIAEAEDGEPIGLAVTLPDYNQVIKRM
;
A
#
# COMPACT_ATOMS: atom_id res chain seq x y z
N GLN A 1 13.92 0.86 8.91
CA GLN A 1 13.83 1.10 7.45
C GLN A 1 12.46 0.66 6.97
N SER A 2 11.91 1.30 5.93
CA SER A 2 10.64 0.88 5.33
C SER A 2 10.90 -0.35 4.45
N PRO A 3 9.90 -1.23 4.24
CA PRO A 3 10.07 -2.48 3.50
C PRO A 3 10.36 -2.23 2.02
N SER A 4 10.13 -1.03 1.51
CA SER A 4 10.52 -0.63 0.16
C SER A 4 11.96 -0.08 0.08
N ASN A 5 12.80 -0.32 1.10
CA ASN A 5 14.16 0.25 1.18
C ASN A 5 14.14 1.81 1.12
N GLY A 6 13.15 2.41 1.77
CA GLY A 6 13.00 3.87 1.87
C GLY A 6 12.34 4.55 0.68
N ASP A 7 11.81 3.79 -0.30
CA ASP A 7 11.05 4.32 -1.44
C ASP A 7 9.82 5.15 -1.01
N ASP A 8 9.23 4.83 0.15
CA ASP A 8 8.04 5.52 0.69
C ASP A 8 8.29 7.01 1.02
N TYR A 9 9.57 7.43 1.08
CA TYR A 9 9.98 8.83 1.23
C TYR A 9 10.82 9.33 0.04
N ARG A 10 10.92 8.56 -1.06
CA ARG A 10 11.64 8.98 -2.25
C ARG A 10 10.74 9.83 -3.13
N GLY A 11 10.92 11.14 -3.04
CA GLY A 11 10.30 12.09 -3.93
C GLY A 11 9.75 13.29 -3.19
N LEU A 12 9.01 14.09 -3.94
CA LEU A 12 8.35 15.30 -3.47
C LEU A 12 6.92 15.27 -3.96
N LEU A 13 6.01 15.82 -3.18
CA LEU A 13 4.73 16.29 -3.71
C LEU A 13 5.04 17.45 -4.66
N VAL A 14 4.63 17.29 -5.91
CA VAL A 14 4.78 18.28 -7.00
C VAL A 14 3.44 18.79 -7.51
N ASP A 15 2.34 18.12 -7.15
CA ASP A 15 0.96 18.50 -7.48
C ASP A 15 0.00 17.97 -6.39
N GLY A 16 -1.21 18.52 -6.28
CA GLY A 16 -2.23 18.10 -5.29
C GLY A 16 -2.12 18.75 -3.91
N PHE A 17 -1.54 19.96 -3.82
CA PHE A 17 -1.37 20.73 -2.57
C PHE A 17 -2.68 21.28 -1.96
N ASP A 18 -3.80 21.12 -2.64
CA ASP A 18 -5.15 21.46 -2.18
C ASP A 18 -5.77 20.36 -1.30
N GLY A 19 -5.26 19.13 -1.38
CA GLY A 19 -5.64 18.00 -0.53
C GLY A 19 -4.90 17.98 0.82
N PRO A 20 -5.43 17.28 1.85
CA PRO A 20 -4.71 17.07 3.09
C PRO A 20 -3.53 16.10 2.90
N PRO A 21 -2.51 16.10 3.79
CA PRO A 21 -1.48 15.07 3.80
C PRO A 21 -2.08 13.68 3.94
N ALA A 22 -1.67 12.75 3.08
CA ALA A 22 -2.02 11.33 3.20
C ALA A 22 -0.95 10.57 3.99
N LEU A 23 -1.36 9.56 4.75
CA LEU A 23 -0.43 8.69 5.49
C LEU A 23 0.54 8.01 4.51
N LEU A 24 1.82 7.94 4.90
CA LEU A 24 2.90 7.35 4.09
C LEU A 24 3.14 8.02 2.72
N ALA A 25 2.60 9.23 2.51
CA ALA A 25 2.90 10.07 1.35
C ALA A 25 3.74 11.29 1.75
N SER A 26 4.55 11.80 0.81
CA SER A 26 5.29 13.05 1.01
C SER A 26 4.35 14.25 0.99
N TYR A 27 4.59 15.21 1.88
CA TYR A 27 3.90 16.50 1.88
C TYR A 27 4.90 17.62 2.25
N ASN A 28 5.46 18.27 1.24
CA ASN A 28 6.50 19.31 1.36
C ASN A 28 5.97 20.69 0.98
N PRO A 29 6.69 21.77 1.31
CA PRO A 29 6.42 23.08 0.72
C PRO A 29 6.56 23.06 -0.82
N VAL A 30 5.71 23.84 -1.50
CA VAL A 30 5.67 23.92 -2.98
C VAL A 30 7.04 24.28 -3.59
N TRP A 31 7.79 25.16 -2.92
CA TRP A 31 9.09 25.64 -3.42
C TRP A 31 10.20 24.59 -3.45
N TYR A 32 10.01 23.41 -2.84
CA TYR A 32 11.03 22.35 -2.86
C TYR A 32 11.35 21.95 -4.30
N GLN A 33 10.35 21.81 -5.18
CA GLN A 33 10.60 21.45 -6.57
C GLN A 33 11.58 22.42 -7.24
N GLU A 34 11.33 23.73 -7.14
CA GLU A 34 12.22 24.75 -7.71
C GLU A 34 13.63 24.69 -7.11
N PHE A 35 13.75 24.35 -5.83
CA PHE A 35 15.05 24.21 -5.17
C PHE A 35 15.87 23.07 -5.79
N PHE A 36 15.25 21.91 -6.05
CA PHE A 36 15.95 20.79 -6.70
C PHE A 36 16.34 21.13 -8.15
N GLU A 37 15.42 21.74 -8.92
CA GLU A 37 15.68 22.14 -10.31
C GLU A 37 16.86 23.14 -10.40
N LYS A 38 16.97 24.08 -9.46
CA LYS A 38 18.09 25.06 -9.40
C LYS A 38 19.47 24.41 -9.19
N TYR A 39 19.52 23.22 -8.60
CA TYR A 39 20.76 22.46 -8.41
C TYR A 39 21.02 21.44 -9.54
N GLY A 40 20.22 21.47 -10.61
CA GLY A 40 20.40 20.63 -11.79
C GLY A 40 19.83 19.22 -11.65
N PHE A 41 18.96 18.98 -10.67
CA PHE A 41 18.19 17.74 -10.62
C PHE A 41 17.05 17.79 -11.65
N GLU A 42 16.79 16.63 -12.26
CA GLU A 42 15.72 16.46 -13.24
C GLU A 42 14.71 15.41 -12.75
N LYS A 43 13.45 15.56 -13.16
CA LYS A 43 12.39 14.61 -12.80
C LYS A 43 12.65 13.25 -13.44
N GLN A 44 12.65 12.20 -12.64
CA GLN A 44 12.79 10.82 -13.13
C GLN A 44 11.44 10.24 -13.59
N PHE A 45 10.46 10.16 -12.68
CA PHE A 45 9.09 9.68 -12.95
C PHE A 45 8.10 10.21 -11.90
N ASP A 46 6.81 10.07 -12.18
CA ASP A 46 5.73 10.45 -11.26
C ASP A 46 5.17 9.22 -10.52
N ARG A 47 4.83 9.39 -9.24
CA ARG A 47 3.97 8.46 -8.50
C ARG A 47 2.63 9.13 -8.27
N LEU A 48 1.56 8.50 -8.75
CA LEU A 48 0.22 9.07 -8.70
C LEU A 48 -0.55 8.55 -7.48
N GLY A 49 -1.08 9.47 -6.68
CA GLY A 49 -2.08 9.19 -5.67
C GLY A 49 -3.48 9.47 -6.24
N PHE A 50 -4.45 8.63 -5.91
CA PHE A 50 -5.84 8.80 -6.35
C PHE A 50 -6.74 8.95 -5.15
N TRP A 51 -7.72 9.85 -5.26
CA TRP A 51 -8.84 9.94 -4.34
C TRP A 51 -10.00 9.11 -4.89
N PHE A 52 -10.57 8.24 -4.07
CA PHE A 52 -11.71 7.43 -4.44
C PHE A 52 -12.80 7.55 -3.38
N ASP A 53 -14.00 7.93 -3.82
CA ASP A 53 -15.17 7.96 -2.96
C ASP A 53 -15.80 6.57 -2.88
N LEU A 54 -15.81 5.98 -1.69
CA LEU A 54 -16.34 4.65 -1.45
C LEU A 54 -17.87 4.64 -1.31
N ASP A 55 -18.54 5.79 -1.24
CA ASP A 55 -20.01 5.85 -1.23
C ASP A 55 -20.60 5.59 -2.63
N GLU A 56 -19.81 5.75 -3.70
CA GLU A 56 -20.24 5.63 -5.08
C GLU A 56 -19.59 4.45 -5.82
N ILE A 57 -19.56 3.25 -5.22
CA ILE A 57 -18.97 2.07 -5.88
C ILE A 57 -19.82 1.64 -7.10
N PRO A 58 -19.27 1.64 -8.33
CA PRO A 58 -19.99 1.20 -9.52
C PRO A 58 -20.46 -0.26 -9.43
N GLU A 59 -21.73 -0.53 -9.71
CA GLU A 59 -22.29 -1.90 -9.74
C GLU A 59 -21.51 -2.86 -10.64
N LYS A 60 -20.93 -2.33 -11.75
CA LYS A 60 -20.10 -3.12 -12.66
C LYS A 60 -18.87 -3.70 -11.98
N LEU A 61 -18.24 -2.96 -11.05
CA LEU A 61 -17.09 -3.45 -10.29
C LEU A 61 -17.51 -4.58 -9.34
N ILE A 62 -18.61 -4.38 -8.60
CA ILE A 62 -19.16 -5.41 -7.70
C ILE A 62 -19.45 -6.70 -8.47
N ARG A 63 -20.16 -6.59 -9.60
CA ARG A 63 -20.45 -7.74 -10.47
C ARG A 63 -19.18 -8.39 -11.03
N GLY A 64 -18.17 -7.60 -11.38
CA GLY A 64 -16.88 -8.09 -11.85
C GLY A 64 -16.17 -8.96 -10.81
N VAL A 65 -16.14 -8.49 -9.55
CA VAL A 65 -15.55 -9.24 -8.42
C VAL A 65 -16.30 -10.56 -8.20
N GLU A 66 -17.63 -10.57 -8.22
CA GLU A 66 -18.43 -11.79 -8.05
C GLU A 66 -18.20 -12.82 -9.17
N ILE A 67 -18.05 -12.37 -10.41
CA ILE A 67 -17.70 -13.23 -11.54
C ILE A 67 -16.29 -13.80 -11.36
N ALA A 68 -15.32 -12.96 -10.95
CA ALA A 68 -13.95 -13.37 -10.72
C ALA A 68 -13.86 -14.42 -9.60
N LYS A 69 -14.53 -14.19 -8.46
CA LYS A 69 -14.60 -15.14 -7.35
C LYS A 69 -15.14 -16.50 -7.79
N LYS A 70 -16.23 -16.53 -8.56
CA LYS A 70 -16.81 -17.78 -9.07
C LYS A 70 -15.92 -18.49 -10.08
N ARG A 71 -15.27 -17.74 -10.97
CA ARG A 71 -14.45 -18.29 -12.05
C ARG A 71 -13.12 -18.85 -11.54
N TYR A 72 -12.45 -18.09 -10.68
CA TYR A 72 -11.11 -18.39 -10.18
C TYR A 72 -11.12 -19.04 -8.80
N LYS A 73 -12.31 -19.14 -8.17
CA LYS A 73 -12.54 -19.84 -6.91
C LYS A 73 -11.60 -19.41 -5.79
N PHE A 74 -11.64 -18.12 -5.47
CA PHE A 74 -10.89 -17.57 -4.35
C PHE A 74 -11.84 -17.00 -3.29
N THR A 75 -11.36 -16.97 -2.06
CA THR A 75 -11.99 -16.30 -0.93
C THR A 75 -11.19 -15.05 -0.58
N VAL A 76 -11.80 -14.16 0.19
CA VAL A 76 -11.14 -12.97 0.76
C VAL A 76 -11.46 -12.95 2.23
N ARG A 77 -10.44 -12.80 3.07
CA ARG A 77 -10.56 -12.77 4.53
C ARG A 77 -9.75 -11.63 5.11
N SER A 78 -10.14 -11.19 6.30
CA SER A 78 -9.32 -10.31 7.12
C SER A 78 -8.05 -11.03 7.58
N VAL A 79 -7.03 -10.24 7.87
CA VAL A 79 -5.80 -10.70 8.52
C VAL A 79 -6.11 -11.25 9.91
N ASP A 80 -5.49 -12.38 10.26
CA ASP A 80 -5.54 -13.00 11.58
C ASP A 80 -4.33 -12.54 12.42
N LEU A 81 -4.55 -11.54 13.27
CA LEU A 81 -3.48 -11.03 14.14
C LEU A 81 -3.09 -12.01 15.25
N ASP A 82 -3.92 -13.00 15.57
CA ASP A 82 -3.56 -14.06 16.53
C ASP A 82 -2.55 -15.05 15.92
N ASN A 83 -2.48 -15.11 14.59
CA ASN A 83 -1.53 -15.93 13.84
C ASN A 83 -0.58 -15.09 12.96
N LEU A 84 -0.01 -14.04 13.56
CA LEU A 84 0.78 -13.03 12.87
C LEU A 84 1.93 -13.56 12.00
N GLU A 85 2.63 -14.61 12.44
CA GLU A 85 3.76 -15.15 11.65
C GLU A 85 3.29 -15.79 10.35
N SER A 86 2.13 -16.47 10.36
CA SER A 86 1.52 -16.99 9.13
C SER A 86 1.17 -15.86 8.17
N GLU A 87 0.66 -14.74 8.69
CA GLU A 87 0.31 -13.58 7.87
C GLU A 87 1.54 -12.88 7.29
N ILE A 88 2.63 -12.78 8.06
CA ILE A 88 3.91 -12.26 7.56
C ILE A 88 4.42 -13.11 6.39
N LEU A 89 4.33 -14.44 6.49
CA LEU A 89 4.74 -15.35 5.43
C LEU A 89 3.83 -15.23 4.19
N ALA A 90 2.52 -15.08 4.38
CA ALA A 90 1.58 -14.83 3.28
C ALA A 90 1.88 -13.51 2.56
N ILE A 91 2.09 -12.43 3.32
CA ILE A 91 2.48 -11.12 2.78
C ILE A 91 3.79 -11.24 1.99
N LYS A 92 4.81 -11.91 2.54
CA LYS A 92 6.09 -12.13 1.85
C LYS A 92 5.89 -12.89 0.53
N HIS A 93 5.14 -13.98 0.54
CA HIS A 93 4.86 -14.79 -0.65
C HIS A 93 4.18 -13.98 -1.75
N ILE A 94 3.15 -13.21 -1.39
CA ILE A 94 2.43 -12.34 -2.33
C ILE A 94 3.37 -11.26 -2.88
N THR A 95 4.20 -10.66 -2.02
CA THR A 95 5.10 -9.56 -2.42
C THR A 95 6.19 -10.05 -3.38
N ASP A 96 6.76 -11.22 -3.14
CA ASP A 96 7.72 -11.86 -4.03
C ASP A 96 7.14 -12.14 -5.41
N LYS A 97 5.91 -12.67 -5.46
CA LYS A 97 5.22 -12.95 -6.73
C LYS A 97 4.72 -11.71 -7.45
N SER A 98 4.50 -10.61 -6.73
CA SER A 98 3.96 -9.37 -7.30
C SER A 98 5.05 -8.40 -7.76
N THR A 99 6.31 -8.64 -7.41
CA THR A 99 7.44 -7.81 -7.82
C THR A 99 7.92 -8.22 -9.22
N PRO A 100 7.80 -7.36 -10.24
CA PRO A 100 8.27 -7.70 -11.59
C PRO A 100 9.79 -7.78 -11.63
N GLU A 101 10.34 -8.88 -12.17
CA GLU A 101 11.80 -9.07 -12.29
C GLU A 101 12.44 -8.02 -13.22
N GLU A 102 11.65 -7.46 -14.14
CA GLU A 102 12.11 -6.45 -15.11
C GLU A 102 12.27 -5.04 -14.53
N TRP A 103 11.85 -4.79 -13.28
CA TRP A 103 11.91 -3.46 -12.67
C TRP A 103 13.15 -3.32 -11.78
N PRO A 104 14.22 -2.66 -12.26
CA PRO A 104 15.53 -2.67 -11.59
C PRO A 104 15.51 -1.99 -10.21
N ASP A 105 14.56 -1.09 -9.99
CA ASP A 105 14.44 -0.28 -8.77
C ASP A 105 13.40 -0.83 -7.78
N MET A 106 12.68 -1.90 -8.14
CA MET A 106 11.70 -2.55 -7.25
C MET A 106 12.22 -3.92 -6.83
N ILE A 107 12.72 -3.98 -5.59
CA ILE A 107 13.22 -5.20 -4.99
C ILE A 107 12.23 -5.61 -3.90
N SER A 108 11.77 -6.87 -3.94
CA SER A 108 10.92 -7.39 -2.88
C SER A 108 11.68 -7.37 -1.55
N PRO A 109 11.07 -6.84 -0.46
CA PRO A 109 11.68 -6.83 0.86
C PRO A 109 12.13 -8.22 1.30
N SER A 110 13.19 -8.26 2.10
CA SER A 110 13.52 -9.45 2.88
C SER A 110 12.42 -9.77 3.90
N LEU A 111 12.37 -11.02 4.36
CA LEU A 111 11.40 -11.44 5.37
C LEU A 111 11.51 -10.62 6.66
N GLU A 112 12.73 -10.24 7.06
CA GLU A 112 12.96 -9.41 8.25
C GLU A 112 12.42 -7.99 8.08
N GLU A 113 12.52 -7.41 6.88
CA GLU A 113 11.95 -6.10 6.57
C GLU A 113 10.43 -6.14 6.58
N VAL A 114 9.81 -7.17 5.99
CA VAL A 114 8.35 -7.39 6.09
C VAL A 114 7.94 -7.52 7.54
N ARG A 115 8.61 -8.37 8.32
CA ARG A 115 8.31 -8.57 9.75
C ARG A 115 8.46 -7.27 10.54
N ALA A 116 9.50 -6.49 10.27
CA ALA A 116 9.72 -5.21 10.93
C ALA A 116 8.62 -4.20 10.59
N GLU A 117 8.15 -4.15 9.35
CA GLU A 117 7.07 -3.24 8.96
C GLU A 117 5.74 -3.65 9.57
N VAL A 118 5.38 -4.93 9.50
CA VAL A 118 4.16 -5.45 10.12
C VAL A 118 4.11 -5.06 11.60
N LYS A 119 5.21 -5.23 12.34
CA LYS A 119 5.29 -4.83 13.76
C LYS A 119 5.07 -3.33 13.99
N LYS A 120 5.48 -2.47 13.07
CA LYS A 120 5.26 -1.01 13.17
C LYS A 120 3.81 -0.64 12.86
N LEU A 121 3.16 -1.37 11.96
CA LEU A 121 1.80 -1.07 11.53
C LEU A 121 0.72 -1.64 12.47
N ILE A 122 1.01 -2.71 13.21
CA ILE A 122 0.06 -3.34 14.17
C ILE A 122 -0.67 -2.33 15.07
N PRO A 123 -0.01 -1.34 15.71
CA PRO A 123 -0.69 -0.39 16.60
C PRO A 123 -1.76 0.48 15.93
N ILE A 124 -1.69 0.63 14.61
CA ILE A 124 -2.59 1.46 13.80
C ILE A 124 -3.42 0.62 12.81
N ALA A 125 -3.27 -0.70 12.83
CA ALA A 125 -3.97 -1.60 11.94
C ALA A 125 -5.38 -1.88 12.46
N VAL A 126 -6.34 -1.90 11.54
CA VAL A 126 -7.70 -2.40 11.78
C VAL A 126 -7.83 -3.70 10.97
N PRO A 127 -7.96 -4.88 11.60
CA PRO A 127 -7.93 -6.16 10.89
C PRO A 127 -8.93 -6.26 9.73
N GLU A 128 -10.10 -5.66 9.87
CA GLU A 128 -11.15 -5.60 8.86
C GLU A 128 -10.75 -4.80 7.61
N LEU A 129 -9.72 -3.96 7.70
CA LEU A 129 -9.19 -3.15 6.61
C LEU A 129 -7.94 -3.77 5.95
N VAL A 130 -7.45 -4.90 6.47
CA VAL A 130 -6.32 -5.64 5.90
C VAL A 130 -6.85 -6.98 5.40
N GLN A 131 -6.89 -7.14 4.08
CA GLN A 131 -7.56 -8.26 3.41
C GLN A 131 -6.55 -9.11 2.65
N ILE A 132 -6.68 -10.43 2.78
CA ILE A 132 -5.91 -11.43 2.04
C ILE A 132 -6.87 -12.25 1.19
N ALA A 133 -6.54 -12.38 -0.09
CA ALA A 133 -7.22 -13.28 -1.00
C ALA A 133 -6.51 -14.63 -1.04
N GLU A 134 -7.26 -15.72 -0.93
CA GLU A 134 -6.74 -17.09 -0.92
C GLU A 134 -7.42 -17.93 -2.01
N ALA A 135 -6.64 -18.73 -2.73
CA ALA A 135 -7.14 -19.70 -3.67
C ALA A 135 -7.88 -20.86 -2.96
N GLU A 136 -8.58 -21.70 -3.72
CA GLU A 136 -9.34 -22.86 -3.20
C GLU A 136 -8.48 -23.84 -2.38
N ASP A 137 -7.16 -23.89 -2.63
CA ASP A 137 -6.18 -24.72 -1.91
C ASP A 137 -5.53 -24.03 -0.71
N GLY A 138 -5.91 -22.79 -0.41
CA GLY A 138 -5.37 -21.97 0.67
C GLY A 138 -4.10 -21.19 0.31
N GLU A 139 -3.66 -21.20 -0.95
CA GLU A 139 -2.53 -20.35 -1.36
C GLU A 139 -2.90 -18.86 -1.26
N PRO A 140 -2.12 -18.00 -0.58
CA PRO A 140 -2.35 -16.57 -0.57
C PRO A 140 -1.97 -15.96 -1.94
N ILE A 141 -2.93 -15.32 -2.58
CA ILE A 141 -2.83 -14.83 -3.97
C ILE A 141 -3.04 -13.31 -4.10
N GLY A 142 -3.39 -12.62 -3.02
CA GLY A 142 -3.57 -11.17 -3.06
C GLY A 142 -3.60 -10.55 -1.67
N LEU A 143 -3.17 -9.30 -1.59
CA LEU A 143 -3.11 -8.51 -0.36
C LEU A 143 -3.65 -7.11 -0.64
N ALA A 144 -4.51 -6.62 0.24
CA ALA A 144 -4.91 -5.22 0.28
C ALA A 144 -4.74 -4.70 1.71
N VAL A 145 -3.83 -3.74 1.90
CA VAL A 145 -3.58 -3.09 3.19
C VAL A 145 -4.21 -1.70 3.14
N THR A 146 -5.22 -1.49 3.98
CA THR A 146 -5.83 -0.17 4.17
C THR A 146 -5.64 0.28 5.61
N LEU A 147 -5.20 1.53 5.79
CA LEU A 147 -5.04 2.15 7.09
C LEU A 147 -6.04 3.31 7.22
N PRO A 148 -6.66 3.49 8.40
CA PRO A 148 -7.44 4.69 8.67
C PRO A 148 -6.58 5.96 8.51
N ASP A 149 -7.18 7.05 8.02
CA ASP A 149 -6.50 8.34 7.98
C ASP A 149 -6.44 8.97 9.38
N TYR A 150 -5.40 8.62 10.13
CA TYR A 150 -5.15 9.17 11.46
C TYR A 150 -4.79 10.67 11.46
N ASN A 151 -4.44 11.27 10.31
CA ASN A 151 -4.18 12.70 10.24
C ASN A 151 -5.42 13.53 10.61
N GLN A 152 -6.63 12.99 10.38
CA GLN A 152 -7.89 13.63 10.77
C GLN A 152 -8.03 13.82 12.29
N VAL A 153 -7.47 12.88 13.06
CA VAL A 153 -7.46 12.94 14.53
C VAL A 153 -6.31 13.81 15.01
N ILE A 154 -5.11 13.60 14.50
CA ILE A 154 -3.90 14.33 14.90
C ILE A 154 -4.06 15.84 14.72
N LYS A 155 -4.72 16.28 13.65
CA LYS A 155 -4.99 17.71 13.38
C LYS A 155 -5.83 18.40 14.47
N ARG A 156 -6.53 17.64 15.31
CA ARG A 156 -7.45 18.14 16.35
C ARG A 156 -6.90 18.00 17.77
N MET A 157 -5.74 17.36 17.93
CA MET A 157 -5.03 17.25 19.21
C MET A 157 -4.20 18.51 19.47
#